data_AF-X0TRF0-F1
#
_entry.id   AF-X0TRF0-F1
#
_cell.length_a   1.000
_cell.length_b   1.000
_cell.length_c   1.000
_cell.angle_alpha   90.00
_cell.angle_beta   90.00
_cell.angle_gamma   90.00
#
_symmetry.space_group_name_H-M   'P 1'
#
loop_
_entity.id
_entity.type
_entity.pdbx_description
1 polymer ?
#
loop_
_entity_poly.entity_id
_entity_poly.type
_entity_poly.pdbx_seq_one_letter_code
_entity_poly.pdbx_strand_id
1 'polypeptide(L)'
;WYQNGKVFILLIDVRDDYVPDSSETFVAGYFDPLDQTQSGNKANIIYLDTNPGRLSGTDIRHQIGTLAHEYQHLIHYGQDTDEDTWVDEGLSELSPVLMGLPHREFTHYLTDTNMRLDSFDGELADYARCGLFFLYTWVQLGTQFIKDLIVNTENGTSGFNQTLSRYSQPSIDEFVLDWHLANFIQSEGVYGYGGLFSIPQPVMHDVITTFPQDDIGGSVVRLGARWTSITGGRNLYLSASRSGSEPHLTLLNGNDRTRIPAPQLFTAGFQDPTFGTA
;
A
#
# COMPACT_ATOMS: atom_id res chain seq x y z
N TRP A 1 7.62 26.05 6.69
CA TRP A 1 6.24 26.36 7.13
C TRP A 1 6.07 27.85 7.36
N TYR A 2 5.10 28.50 6.71
CA TYR A 2 4.81 29.91 6.98
C TYR A 2 3.93 30.06 8.23
N GLN A 3 4.45 30.82 9.20
CA GLN A 3 3.95 30.86 10.58
C GLN A 3 2.78 31.81 10.83
N ASN A 4 2.04 32.23 9.79
CA ASN A 4 0.93 33.17 9.99
C ASN A 4 -0.27 32.53 10.73
N GLY A 5 -0.19 31.22 11.05
CA GLY A 5 -1.18 30.45 11.79
C GLY A 5 -2.45 30.15 11.00
N LYS A 6 -2.46 30.40 9.69
CA LYS A 6 -3.62 30.21 8.82
C LYS A 6 -3.34 29.16 7.76
N VAL A 7 -4.38 28.43 7.40
CA VAL A 7 -4.43 27.58 6.21
C VAL A 7 -5.55 28.12 5.33
N PHE A 8 -5.23 28.36 4.06
CA PHE A 8 -6.17 28.80 3.04
C PHE A 8 -6.60 27.59 2.23
N ILE A 9 -7.91 27.40 2.10
CA ILE A 9 -8.49 26.36 1.24
C ILE A 9 -9.12 27.09 0.07
N LEU A 10 -8.58 26.88 -1.12
CA LEU A 10 -9.01 27.51 -2.37
C LEU A 10 -9.88 26.52 -3.13
N LEU A 11 -11.12 26.91 -3.35
CA LEU A 11 -12.10 26.15 -4.13
C LEU A 11 -12.05 26.70 -5.56
N ILE A 12 -11.52 25.90 -6.49
CA ILE A 12 -11.29 26.31 -7.87
C ILE A 12 -11.71 25.23 -8.85
N ASP A 13 -11.92 25.60 -10.11
CA ASP A 13 -11.93 24.64 -11.24
C ASP A 13 -10.46 24.39 -11.57
N VAL A 14 -9.92 23.25 -11.12
CA VAL A 14 -8.51 22.93 -11.33
C VAL A 14 -8.28 22.75 -12.82
N ARG A 15 -7.25 23.41 -13.36
CA ARG A 15 -6.91 23.26 -14.78
C ARG A 15 -6.16 21.96 -14.98
N ASP A 16 -6.88 20.91 -15.31
CA ASP A 16 -6.36 19.62 -15.73
C ASP A 16 -6.87 19.26 -17.14
N ASP A 17 -6.57 18.04 -17.58
CA ASP A 17 -7.01 17.50 -18.87
C ASP A 17 -8.38 16.78 -18.75
N TYR A 18 -9.19 17.08 -17.72
CA TYR A 18 -10.50 16.45 -17.55
C TYR A 18 -11.47 16.87 -18.65
N VAL A 19 -12.06 15.87 -19.29
CA VAL A 19 -13.14 16.03 -20.27
C VAL A 19 -14.36 15.26 -19.76
N PRO A 20 -15.52 15.93 -19.57
CA PRO A 20 -16.75 15.28 -19.16
C PRO A 20 -17.07 14.05 -20.03
N ASP A 21 -17.50 12.98 -19.39
CA ASP A 21 -17.87 11.69 -20.01
C ASP A 21 -16.74 10.95 -20.76
N SER A 22 -15.51 11.46 -20.75
CA SER A 22 -14.37 10.87 -21.49
C SER A 22 -13.17 10.54 -20.60
N SER A 23 -12.94 11.31 -19.54
CA SER A 23 -11.83 11.07 -18.59
C SER A 23 -12.25 10.13 -17.46
N GLU A 24 -11.43 9.11 -17.19
CA GLU A 24 -11.61 8.19 -16.05
C GLU A 24 -11.04 8.75 -14.74
N THR A 25 -10.12 9.71 -14.83
CA THR A 25 -9.43 10.35 -13.70
C THR A 25 -9.35 11.86 -13.89
N PHE A 26 -9.13 12.58 -12.80
CA PHE A 26 -8.95 14.05 -12.75
C PHE A 26 -8.16 14.41 -11.49
N VAL A 27 -7.65 15.65 -11.42
CA VAL A 27 -6.95 16.15 -10.22
C VAL A 27 -7.98 16.70 -9.24
N ALA A 28 -8.29 15.93 -8.19
CA ALA A 28 -9.32 16.31 -7.21
C ALA A 28 -8.90 17.47 -6.29
N GLY A 29 -7.60 17.68 -6.13
CA GLY A 29 -7.00 18.70 -5.29
C GLY A 29 -5.48 18.58 -5.32
N TYR A 30 -4.78 19.56 -4.77
CA TYR A 30 -3.33 19.50 -4.62
C TYR A 30 -2.83 20.46 -3.53
N PHE A 31 -1.71 20.11 -2.94
CA PHE A 31 -0.77 20.98 -2.24
C PHE A 31 0.41 21.30 -3.16
N ASP A 32 0.82 22.57 -3.23
CA ASP A 32 2.00 22.99 -4.01
C ASP A 32 3.15 23.43 -3.08
N PRO A 33 4.26 22.69 -3.02
CA PRO A 33 5.46 23.09 -2.29
C PRO A 33 5.97 24.50 -2.64
N LEU A 34 5.75 25.00 -3.86
CA LEU A 34 6.17 26.34 -4.26
C LEU A 34 5.50 27.42 -3.41
N ASP A 35 4.28 27.20 -2.92
CA ASP A 35 3.58 28.12 -2.03
C ASP A 35 4.31 28.35 -0.70
N GLN A 36 5.19 27.42 -0.32
CA GLN A 36 6.03 27.50 0.87
C GLN A 36 7.39 28.17 0.61
N THR A 37 7.69 28.61 -0.61
CA THR A 37 8.98 29.22 -0.97
C THR A 37 8.93 30.75 -1.00
N GLN A 38 10.11 31.38 -1.00
CA GLN A 38 10.23 32.83 -1.11
C GLN A 38 9.77 33.40 -2.48
N SER A 39 9.75 32.55 -3.50
CA SER A 39 9.29 32.89 -4.86
C SER A 39 7.81 32.61 -5.09
N GLY A 40 7.15 31.85 -4.21
CA GLY A 40 5.73 31.54 -4.30
C GLY A 40 4.84 32.42 -3.44
N ASN A 41 3.68 31.88 -3.04
CA ASN A 41 2.62 32.61 -2.33
C ASN A 41 2.91 32.91 -0.85
N LYS A 42 3.92 32.26 -0.27
CA LYS A 42 4.32 32.41 1.15
C LYS A 42 3.19 32.12 2.13
N ALA A 43 2.41 31.09 1.82
CA ALA A 43 1.19 30.76 2.55
C ALA A 43 0.93 29.26 2.54
N ASN A 44 0.23 28.78 3.56
CA ASN A 44 -0.26 27.41 3.61
C ASN A 44 -1.55 27.36 2.79
N ILE A 45 -1.47 26.85 1.57
CA ILE A 45 -2.58 26.81 0.62
C ILE A 45 -2.85 25.36 0.25
N ILE A 46 -4.13 24.98 0.24
CA ILE A 46 -4.63 23.73 -0.34
C ILE A 46 -5.64 24.12 -1.41
N TYR A 47 -5.51 23.50 -2.59
CA TYR A 47 -6.42 23.70 -3.71
C TYR A 47 -7.34 22.49 -3.80
N LEU A 48 -8.65 22.73 -3.89
CA LEU A 48 -9.64 21.70 -4.11
C LEU A 48 -10.39 21.97 -5.41
N ASP A 49 -10.49 20.92 -6.22
CA ASP A 49 -11.25 20.99 -7.46
C ASP A 49 -12.77 21.02 -7.19
N THR A 50 -13.45 21.87 -7.95
CA THR A 50 -14.90 22.07 -7.91
C THR A 50 -15.58 21.73 -9.23
N ASN A 51 -14.84 21.15 -10.19
CA ASN A 51 -15.38 20.62 -11.42
C ASN A 51 -14.42 19.58 -12.04
N PRO A 52 -14.73 18.26 -11.95
CA PRO A 52 -16.02 17.69 -11.57
C PRO A 52 -16.27 17.60 -10.05
N GLY A 53 -15.35 18.04 -9.20
CA GLY A 53 -15.52 18.01 -7.74
C GLY A 53 -16.79 18.70 -7.22
N ARG A 54 -17.55 18.08 -6.31
CA ARG A 54 -18.83 18.64 -5.83
C ARG A 54 -18.86 18.86 -4.32
N LEU A 55 -19.15 20.09 -3.91
CA LEU A 55 -19.21 20.52 -2.51
C LEU A 55 -20.61 20.37 -1.89
N SER A 56 -21.44 19.47 -2.40
CA SER A 56 -22.84 19.31 -1.98
C SER A 56 -23.25 17.85 -1.92
N GLY A 57 -24.32 17.55 -1.19
CA GLY A 57 -24.84 16.19 -1.06
C GLY A 57 -23.85 15.24 -0.39
N THR A 58 -23.77 14.00 -0.87
CA THR A 58 -22.82 13.00 -0.39
C THR A 58 -21.40 13.22 -0.90
N ASP A 59 -21.25 13.94 -2.01
CA ASP A 59 -19.96 14.14 -2.70
C ASP A 59 -18.99 15.00 -1.87
N ILE A 60 -19.53 15.84 -0.97
CA ILE A 60 -18.72 16.61 -0.01
C ILE A 60 -17.78 15.73 0.82
N ARG A 61 -18.13 14.46 1.07
CA ARG A 61 -17.24 13.55 1.82
C ARG A 61 -15.98 13.21 1.04
N HIS A 62 -16.06 13.05 -0.28
CA HIS A 62 -14.88 12.84 -1.12
C HIS A 62 -14.00 14.09 -1.10
N GLN A 63 -14.60 15.27 -1.18
CA GLN A 63 -13.88 16.55 -1.09
C GLN A 63 -13.17 16.76 0.26
N ILE A 64 -13.80 16.35 1.37
CA ILE A 64 -13.14 16.37 2.69
C ILE A 64 -12.02 15.31 2.73
N GLY A 65 -12.19 14.16 2.07
CA GLY A 65 -11.16 13.14 1.91
C GLY A 65 -9.92 13.68 1.17
N THR A 66 -10.13 14.33 0.03
CA THR A 66 -9.08 15.03 -0.71
C THR A 66 -8.43 16.13 0.13
N LEU A 67 -9.22 16.93 0.84
CA LEU A 67 -8.67 17.92 1.78
C LEU A 67 -7.78 17.26 2.85
N ALA A 68 -8.18 16.11 3.40
CA ALA A 68 -7.37 15.40 4.38
C ALA A 68 -6.04 14.89 3.78
N HIS A 69 -6.07 14.39 2.54
CA HIS A 69 -4.89 13.99 1.76
C HIS A 69 -3.94 15.19 1.58
N GLU A 70 -4.42 16.30 1.01
CA GLU A 70 -3.57 17.48 0.77
C GLU A 70 -3.08 18.16 2.04
N TYR A 71 -3.87 18.09 3.12
CA TYR A 71 -3.45 18.63 4.41
C TYR A 71 -2.32 17.79 5.01
N GLN A 72 -2.28 16.48 4.74
CA GLN A 72 -1.15 15.65 5.15
C GLN A 72 0.14 16.14 4.49
N HIS A 73 0.14 16.36 3.16
CA HIS A 73 1.33 16.88 2.46
C HIS A 73 1.83 18.19 3.08
N LEU A 74 0.91 19.12 3.41
CA LEU A 74 1.26 20.35 4.09
C LEU A 74 1.91 20.13 5.47
N ILE A 75 1.41 19.19 6.26
CA ILE A 75 2.01 18.82 7.56
C ILE A 75 3.41 18.24 7.31
N HIS A 76 3.52 17.29 6.39
CA HIS A 76 4.74 16.55 6.09
C HIS A 76 5.84 17.49 5.63
N TYR A 77 5.54 18.33 4.63
CA TYR A 77 6.43 19.38 4.16
C TYR A 77 6.91 20.33 5.27
N GLY A 78 6.11 20.50 6.32
CA GLY A 78 6.50 21.29 7.49
C GLY A 78 7.58 20.65 8.36
N GLN A 79 7.77 19.33 8.28
CA GLN A 79 8.72 18.52 9.03
C GLN A 79 9.90 18.04 8.17
N ASP A 80 9.60 17.53 6.98
CA ASP A 80 10.55 17.00 6.00
C ASP A 80 10.11 17.41 4.59
N THR A 81 10.99 18.06 3.85
CA THR A 81 10.67 18.68 2.55
C THR A 81 11.07 17.85 1.34
N ASP A 82 11.88 16.80 1.54
CA ASP A 82 12.50 16.03 0.46
C ASP A 82 12.31 14.52 0.59
N GLU A 83 11.30 14.08 1.35
CA GLU A 83 10.89 12.69 1.48
C GLU A 83 10.55 12.03 0.13
N ASP A 84 10.81 10.73 0.01
CA ASP A 84 10.48 9.92 -1.15
C ASP A 84 8.96 9.89 -1.38
N THR A 85 8.55 10.09 -2.64
CA THR A 85 7.13 10.21 -3.04
C THR A 85 6.24 9.06 -2.55
N TRP A 86 6.73 7.82 -2.52
CA TRP A 86 5.93 6.67 -2.08
C TRP A 86 5.56 6.74 -0.59
N VAL A 87 6.43 7.34 0.24
CA VAL A 87 6.16 7.57 1.67
C VAL A 87 5.19 8.72 1.82
N ASP A 88 5.47 9.85 1.16
CA ASP A 88 4.65 11.06 1.25
C ASP A 88 3.20 10.78 0.81
N GLU A 89 3.02 10.23 -0.38
CA GLU A 89 1.70 9.85 -0.91
C GLU A 89 1.03 8.74 -0.10
N GLY A 90 1.82 7.78 0.40
CA GLY A 90 1.28 6.70 1.23
C GLY A 90 0.70 7.18 2.56
N LEU A 91 1.35 8.16 3.19
CA LEU A 91 0.86 8.80 4.41
C LEU A 91 -0.33 9.74 4.11
N SER A 92 -0.34 10.40 2.96
CA SER A 92 -1.51 11.16 2.50
C SER A 92 -2.72 10.27 2.27
N GLU A 93 -2.57 9.13 1.59
CA GLU A 93 -3.65 8.15 1.36
C GLU A 93 -4.15 7.51 2.67
N LEU A 94 -3.30 7.40 3.70
CA LEU A 94 -3.72 6.96 5.04
C LEU A 94 -4.66 7.98 5.72
N SER A 95 -4.50 9.27 5.46
CA SER A 95 -5.22 10.34 6.16
C SER A 95 -6.75 10.28 6.03
N PRO A 96 -7.36 10.13 4.83
CA PRO A 96 -8.80 9.96 4.71
C PRO A 96 -9.29 8.67 5.39
N VAL A 97 -8.49 7.58 5.39
CA VAL A 97 -8.84 6.33 6.08
C VAL A 97 -8.98 6.55 7.58
N LEU A 98 -8.01 7.23 8.21
CA LEU A 98 -8.03 7.54 9.65
C LEU A 98 -9.22 8.42 10.05
N MET A 99 -9.72 9.23 9.12
CA MET A 99 -10.88 10.10 9.32
C MET A 99 -12.21 9.42 9.00
N GLY A 100 -12.21 8.16 8.56
CA GLY A 100 -13.42 7.45 8.13
C GLY A 100 -14.07 8.10 6.91
N LEU A 101 -13.28 8.71 6.03
CA LEU A 101 -13.71 9.34 4.79
C LEU A 101 -13.55 8.38 3.61
N PRO A 102 -14.24 8.63 2.48
CA PRO A 102 -13.93 7.93 1.24
C PRO A 102 -12.44 8.02 0.93
N HIS A 103 -11.86 6.89 0.54
CA HIS A 103 -10.44 6.74 0.21
C HIS A 103 -10.31 5.91 -1.06
N ARG A 104 -9.09 5.84 -1.62
CA ARG A 104 -8.82 5.05 -2.81
C ARG A 104 -9.06 3.56 -2.56
N GLU A 105 -9.65 2.89 -3.55
CA GLU A 105 -9.92 1.45 -3.47
C GLU A 105 -8.62 0.64 -3.55
N PHE A 106 -8.38 -0.22 -2.55
CA PHE A 106 -7.17 -1.05 -2.51
C PHE A 106 -7.10 -2.10 -3.62
N THR A 107 -8.22 -2.36 -4.31
CA THR A 107 -8.28 -3.28 -5.47
C THR A 107 -7.39 -2.83 -6.63
N HIS A 108 -7.11 -1.53 -6.78
CA HIS A 108 -6.17 -1.04 -7.79
C HIS A 108 -4.77 -1.66 -7.64
N TYR A 109 -4.35 -1.94 -6.41
CA TYR A 109 -3.10 -2.65 -6.13
C TYR A 109 -3.29 -4.18 -6.06
N LEU A 110 -4.35 -4.65 -5.41
CA LEU A 110 -4.52 -6.09 -5.13
C LEU A 110 -4.81 -6.95 -6.37
N THR A 111 -5.03 -6.33 -7.53
CA THR A 111 -5.12 -7.02 -8.83
C THR A 111 -3.78 -7.48 -9.39
N ASP A 112 -2.68 -6.80 -9.05
CA ASP A 112 -1.30 -7.21 -9.33
C ASP A 112 -0.38 -6.77 -8.18
N THR A 113 -0.10 -7.70 -7.26
CA THR A 113 0.73 -7.41 -6.09
C THR A 113 2.23 -7.48 -6.37
N ASN A 114 2.65 -7.81 -7.59
CA ASN A 114 4.07 -7.95 -7.94
C ASN A 114 4.68 -6.60 -8.33
N MET A 115 4.48 -5.62 -7.46
CA MET A 115 4.88 -4.23 -7.65
C MET A 115 5.85 -3.83 -6.53
N ARG A 116 6.91 -3.09 -6.87
CA ARG A 116 7.92 -2.63 -5.89
C ARG A 116 7.23 -1.67 -4.92
N LEU A 117 7.40 -1.86 -3.61
CA LEU A 117 6.81 -0.95 -2.62
C LEU A 117 7.34 0.48 -2.74
N ASP A 118 8.64 0.60 -2.99
CA ASP A 118 9.42 1.84 -2.98
C ASP A 118 9.62 2.43 -4.39
N SER A 119 8.70 2.17 -5.33
CA SER A 119 8.62 2.86 -6.63
C SER A 119 7.31 3.61 -6.74
N PHE A 120 7.27 4.72 -7.48
CA PHE A 120 6.06 5.50 -7.64
C PHE A 120 6.03 6.14 -9.02
N ASP A 121 5.09 5.72 -9.86
CA ASP A 121 4.94 6.22 -11.23
C ASP A 121 3.69 7.12 -11.39
N GLY A 122 2.93 7.31 -10.30
CA GLY A 122 1.73 8.16 -10.28
C GLY A 122 0.45 7.45 -10.73
N GLU A 123 0.47 6.12 -10.81
CA GLU A 123 -0.68 5.32 -11.21
C GLU A 123 -1.60 5.02 -10.03
N LEU A 124 -2.90 4.77 -10.28
CA LEU A 124 -3.87 4.42 -9.23
C LEU A 124 -3.40 3.26 -8.33
N ALA A 125 -2.67 2.31 -8.90
CA ALA A 125 -2.09 1.18 -8.20
C ALA A 125 -0.99 1.60 -7.22
N ASP A 126 -0.17 2.61 -7.54
CA ASP A 126 0.89 3.11 -6.65
C ASP A 126 0.29 3.72 -5.38
N TYR A 127 -0.69 4.61 -5.55
CA TYR A 127 -1.43 5.22 -4.44
C TYR A 127 -2.10 4.15 -3.57
N ALA A 128 -2.81 3.19 -4.19
CA ALA A 128 -3.47 2.11 -3.46
C ALA A 128 -2.48 1.20 -2.71
N ARG A 129 -1.31 0.90 -3.32
CA ARG A 129 -0.24 0.10 -2.71
C ARG A 129 0.31 0.79 -1.47
N CYS A 130 0.73 2.05 -1.60
CA CYS A 130 1.32 2.81 -0.50
C CYS A 130 0.29 3.05 0.61
N GLY A 131 -0.93 3.47 0.27
CA GLY A 131 -2.00 3.66 1.25
C GLY A 131 -2.33 2.39 2.04
N LEU A 132 -2.42 1.23 1.37
CA LEU A 132 -2.65 -0.05 2.06
C LEU A 132 -1.47 -0.43 2.97
N PHE A 133 -0.23 -0.19 2.54
CA PHE A 133 0.96 -0.46 3.36
C PHE A 133 1.00 0.43 4.62
N PHE A 134 0.69 1.72 4.49
CA PHE A 134 0.66 2.62 5.65
C PHE A 134 -0.56 2.40 6.54
N LEU A 135 -1.68 1.91 6.01
CA LEU A 135 -2.79 1.39 6.82
C LEU A 135 -2.34 0.23 7.69
N TYR A 136 -1.68 -0.77 7.10
CA TYR A 136 -1.12 -1.90 7.86
C TYR A 136 -0.12 -1.41 8.91
N THR A 137 0.78 -0.51 8.53
CA THR A 137 1.77 0.10 9.44
C THR A 137 1.09 0.78 10.63
N TRP A 138 0.05 1.57 10.38
CA TRP A 138 -0.70 2.24 11.45
C TRP A 138 -1.43 1.25 12.35
N VAL A 139 -2.03 0.20 11.80
CA VAL A 139 -2.70 -0.83 12.61
C VAL A 139 -1.70 -1.54 13.52
N GLN A 140 -0.52 -1.89 13.02
CA GLN A 140 0.46 -2.66 13.80
C GLN A 140 1.24 -1.79 14.80
N LEU A 141 1.57 -0.55 14.43
CA LEU A 141 2.53 0.28 15.17
C LEU A 141 1.91 1.56 15.77
N GLY A 142 0.68 1.90 15.36
CA GLY A 142 -0.11 2.99 15.92
C GLY A 142 0.30 4.39 15.46
N THR A 143 -0.48 5.38 15.90
CA THR A 143 -0.32 6.79 15.52
C THR A 143 1.04 7.38 15.91
N GLN A 144 1.63 6.95 17.03
CA GLN A 144 2.92 7.50 17.46
C GLN A 144 4.05 7.10 16.50
N PHE A 145 4.01 5.88 15.95
CA PHE A 145 4.95 5.47 14.91
C PHE A 145 4.83 6.35 13.67
N ILE A 146 3.60 6.58 13.17
CA ILE A 146 3.36 7.44 12.00
C ILE A 146 3.90 8.85 12.22
N LYS A 147 3.68 9.42 13.41
CA LYS A 147 4.23 10.75 13.75
C LYS A 147 5.75 10.75 13.81
N ASP A 148 6.35 9.71 14.35
CA ASP A 148 7.81 9.58 14.42
C ASP A 148 8.43 9.39 13.04
N LEU A 149 7.71 8.75 12.11
CA LEU A 149 8.10 8.65 10.71
C LEU A 149 8.06 10.01 10.01
N ILE A 150 6.96 10.77 10.14
CA ILE A 150 6.80 12.10 9.51
C ILE A 150 7.90 13.09 9.91
N VAL A 151 8.48 12.97 11.11
CA VAL A 151 9.55 13.86 11.58
C VAL A 151 10.95 13.30 11.33
N ASN A 152 11.05 12.12 10.72
CA ASN A 152 12.33 11.51 10.37
C ASN A 152 12.78 12.04 9.00
N THR A 153 13.86 12.80 8.98
CA THR A 153 14.39 13.44 7.76
C THR A 153 15.29 12.53 6.92
N GLU A 154 15.18 11.22 7.12
CA GLU A 154 15.82 10.21 6.26
C GLU A 154 14.76 9.67 5.31
N ASN A 155 15.11 9.49 4.04
CA ASN A 155 14.09 9.26 3.04
C ASN A 155 13.80 7.78 2.79
N GLY A 156 12.58 7.50 2.37
CA GLY A 156 12.11 6.25 1.82
C GLY A 156 12.37 5.07 2.74
N THR A 157 12.99 4.03 2.17
CA THR A 157 13.28 2.81 2.92
C THR A 157 14.34 3.01 4.01
N SER A 158 15.21 4.03 3.91
CA SER A 158 16.17 4.38 4.97
C SER A 158 15.44 4.92 6.19
N GLY A 159 14.60 5.94 5.99
CA GLY A 159 13.76 6.54 7.03
C GLY A 159 12.84 5.55 7.69
N PHE A 160 12.14 4.76 6.88
CA PHE A 160 11.23 3.74 7.40
C PHE A 160 11.96 2.70 8.27
N ASN A 161 13.09 2.16 7.81
CA ASN A 161 13.90 1.21 8.59
C ASN A 161 14.45 1.84 9.88
N GLN A 162 14.92 3.08 9.81
CA GLN A 162 15.40 3.79 10.99
C GLN A 162 14.27 3.93 12.02
N THR A 163 13.05 4.30 11.59
CA THR A 163 11.88 4.40 12.45
C THR A 163 11.48 3.02 13.01
N LEU A 164 11.43 1.96 12.20
CA LEU A 164 11.20 0.58 12.66
C LEU A 164 12.17 0.17 13.78
N SER A 165 13.46 0.46 13.62
CA SER A 165 14.49 0.11 14.60
C SER A 165 14.24 0.74 15.98
N ARG A 166 13.71 1.98 16.02
CA ARG A 166 13.36 2.68 17.27
C ARG A 166 12.22 1.99 18.03
N TYR A 167 11.39 1.24 17.31
CA TYR A 167 10.27 0.47 17.85
C TYR A 167 10.60 -1.01 18.03
N SER A 168 11.89 -1.40 17.92
CA SER A 168 12.35 -2.79 17.97
C SER A 168 11.61 -3.70 16.98
N GLN A 169 11.20 -3.14 15.84
CA GLN A 169 10.57 -3.87 14.76
C GLN A 169 11.61 -4.50 13.84
N PRO A 170 11.24 -5.56 13.10
CA PRO A 170 12.11 -6.14 12.08
C PRO A 170 12.42 -5.15 10.95
N SER A 171 13.31 -5.54 10.02
CA SER A 171 13.60 -4.72 8.84
C SER A 171 12.37 -4.57 7.94
N ILE A 172 12.41 -3.60 7.03
CA ILE A 172 11.35 -3.39 6.05
C ILE A 172 11.08 -4.64 5.20
N ASP A 173 12.11 -5.44 4.88
CA ASP A 173 11.93 -6.64 4.05
C ASP A 173 11.06 -7.68 4.78
N GLU A 174 11.28 -7.87 6.09
CA GLU A 174 10.47 -8.75 6.95
C GLU A 174 9.09 -8.15 7.24
N PHE A 175 9.01 -6.85 7.49
CA PHE A 175 7.75 -6.16 7.74
C PHE A 175 6.82 -6.19 6.53
N VAL A 176 7.37 -6.06 5.32
CA VAL A 176 6.65 -6.17 4.05
C VAL A 176 6.21 -7.61 3.78
N LEU A 177 7.01 -8.61 4.14
CA LEU A 177 6.58 -10.01 4.08
C LEU A 177 5.34 -10.23 4.95
N ASP A 178 5.34 -9.73 6.18
CA ASP A 178 4.19 -9.83 7.08
C ASP A 178 2.97 -9.08 6.53
N TRP A 179 3.16 -7.90 5.95
CA TRP A 179 2.09 -7.15 5.28
C TRP A 179 1.45 -7.92 4.12
N HIS A 180 2.26 -8.49 3.22
CA HIS A 180 1.74 -9.31 2.12
C HIS A 180 0.93 -10.48 2.64
N LEU A 181 1.42 -11.14 3.69
CA LEU A 181 0.70 -12.23 4.32
C LEU A 181 -0.57 -11.75 5.05
N ALA A 182 -0.58 -10.55 5.63
CA ALA A 182 -1.76 -9.95 6.23
C ALA A 182 -2.87 -9.69 5.20
N ASN A 183 -2.52 -9.24 4.00
CA ASN A 183 -3.48 -9.02 2.90
C ASN A 183 -4.24 -10.29 2.52
N PHE A 184 -3.56 -11.44 2.58
CA PHE A 184 -4.15 -12.73 2.26
C PHE A 184 -4.80 -13.42 3.46
N ILE A 185 -4.09 -13.54 4.59
CA ILE A 185 -4.51 -14.29 5.79
C ILE A 185 -5.69 -13.61 6.48
N GLN A 186 -5.58 -12.30 6.74
CA GLN A 186 -6.58 -11.49 7.44
C GLN A 186 -7.03 -12.09 8.80
N SER A 187 -6.06 -12.46 9.63
CA SER A 187 -6.29 -12.95 11.00
C SER A 187 -6.07 -11.86 12.06
N GLU A 188 -5.99 -12.24 13.33
CA GLU A 188 -5.49 -11.36 14.40
C GLU A 188 -3.96 -11.19 14.34
N GLY A 189 -3.45 -10.17 15.04
CA GLY A 189 -2.02 -9.90 15.18
C GLY A 189 -1.34 -9.39 13.90
N VAL A 190 -0.10 -9.82 13.67
CA VAL A 190 0.74 -9.35 12.56
C VAL A 190 0.23 -9.74 11.17
N TYR A 191 -0.65 -10.74 11.06
CA TYR A 191 -1.26 -11.12 9.77
C TYR A 191 -2.66 -10.53 9.59
N GLY A 192 -2.88 -9.36 10.18
CA GLY A 192 -4.19 -8.81 10.41
C GLY A 192 -4.30 -7.30 10.31
N TYR A 193 -5.55 -6.85 10.27
CA TYR A 193 -5.93 -5.44 10.34
C TYR A 193 -6.72 -5.12 11.63
N GLY A 194 -6.49 -5.90 12.70
CA GLY A 194 -7.11 -5.71 14.02
C GLY A 194 -8.64 -5.84 14.03
N GLY A 195 -9.23 -6.51 13.03
CA GLY A 195 -10.68 -6.58 12.82
C GLY A 195 -11.33 -5.23 12.46
N LEU A 196 -10.53 -4.19 12.22
CA LEU A 196 -11.02 -2.83 11.91
C LEU A 196 -11.33 -2.65 10.42
N PHE A 197 -10.63 -3.39 9.56
CA PHE A 197 -10.73 -3.27 8.11
C PHE A 197 -10.88 -4.65 7.47
N SER A 198 -11.74 -4.73 6.45
CA SER A 198 -11.83 -5.88 5.56
C SER A 198 -11.12 -5.52 4.26
N ILE A 199 -10.03 -6.21 3.96
CA ILE A 199 -9.21 -5.94 2.78
C ILE A 199 -9.67 -6.88 1.66
N PRO A 200 -9.81 -6.42 0.41
CA PRO A 200 -10.03 -7.33 -0.71
C PRO A 200 -8.93 -8.40 -0.79
N GLN A 201 -9.26 -9.58 -1.32
CA GLN A 201 -8.24 -10.62 -1.48
C GLN A 201 -7.32 -10.30 -2.66
N PRO A 202 -6.00 -10.52 -2.55
CA PRO A 202 -5.09 -10.38 -3.68
C PRO A 202 -5.44 -11.40 -4.77
N VAL A 203 -5.31 -10.98 -6.03
CA VAL A 203 -5.54 -11.85 -7.18
C VAL A 203 -4.37 -12.83 -7.34
N MET A 204 -4.72 -14.09 -7.55
CA MET A 204 -3.76 -15.15 -7.83
C MET A 204 -3.18 -14.93 -9.23
N HIS A 205 -1.85 -14.84 -9.31
CA HIS A 205 -1.14 -14.72 -10.58
C HIS A 205 -1.20 -16.02 -11.37
N ASP A 206 -1.18 -17.14 -10.65
CA ASP A 206 -1.28 -18.48 -11.21
C ASP A 206 -2.33 -19.29 -10.45
N VAL A 207 -3.14 -20.06 -11.18
CA VAL A 207 -4.14 -20.98 -10.60
C VAL A 207 -3.97 -22.36 -11.23
N ILE A 208 -3.46 -23.31 -10.46
CA ILE A 208 -3.17 -24.67 -10.89
C ILE A 208 -4.32 -25.61 -10.49
N THR A 209 -4.97 -26.20 -11.49
CA THR A 209 -6.12 -27.09 -11.29
C THR A 209 -5.95 -28.48 -11.93
N THR A 210 -4.94 -28.67 -12.78
CA THR A 210 -4.71 -29.91 -13.54
C THR A 210 -3.33 -30.48 -13.28
N PHE A 211 -3.22 -31.82 -13.19
CA PHE A 211 -1.98 -32.53 -12.83
C PHE A 211 -1.72 -33.74 -13.74
N PRO A 212 -0.45 -34.07 -14.06
CA PRO A 212 0.75 -33.30 -13.70
C PRO A 212 0.77 -31.96 -14.45
N GLN A 213 1.41 -30.97 -13.82
CA GLN A 213 1.55 -29.61 -14.35
C GLN A 213 3.03 -29.42 -14.75
N ASP A 214 3.27 -28.84 -15.93
CA ASP A 214 4.63 -28.42 -16.32
C ASP A 214 5.13 -27.31 -15.39
N ASP A 215 6.45 -27.15 -15.27
CA ASP A 215 7.08 -26.13 -14.44
C ASP A 215 6.48 -24.74 -14.71
N ILE A 216 6.01 -24.07 -13.65
CA ILE A 216 5.53 -22.68 -13.71
C ILE A 216 6.64 -21.78 -13.17
N GLY A 217 7.00 -20.78 -13.97
CA GLY A 217 8.00 -19.78 -13.62
C GLY A 217 7.41 -18.39 -13.47
N GLY A 218 8.09 -17.55 -12.71
CA GLY A 218 7.77 -16.14 -12.56
C GLY A 218 8.89 -15.40 -11.85
N SER A 219 8.91 -14.07 -11.99
CA SER A 219 9.77 -13.19 -11.24
C SER A 219 8.98 -12.47 -10.16
N VAL A 220 9.55 -12.32 -8.97
CA VAL A 220 9.01 -11.45 -7.92
C VAL A 220 9.92 -10.24 -7.81
N VAL A 221 9.37 -9.04 -7.93
CA VAL A 221 10.13 -7.81 -7.75
C VAL A 221 10.44 -7.59 -6.27
N ARG A 222 11.51 -6.85 -5.96
CA ARG A 222 11.86 -6.52 -4.57
C ARG A 222 10.68 -5.86 -3.86
N LEU A 223 10.36 -6.29 -2.63
CA LEU A 223 9.22 -5.82 -1.84
C LEU A 223 7.82 -6.05 -2.47
N GLY A 224 7.74 -6.74 -3.60
CA GLY A 224 6.48 -7.19 -4.20
C GLY A 224 6.10 -8.61 -3.76
N ALA A 225 4.91 -9.06 -4.15
CA ALA A 225 4.45 -10.42 -3.92
C ALA A 225 3.78 -11.03 -5.15
N ARG A 226 3.98 -12.34 -5.34
CA ARG A 226 3.28 -13.15 -6.34
C ARG A 226 2.54 -14.27 -5.63
N TRP A 227 1.30 -14.52 -6.05
CA TRP A 227 0.43 -15.52 -5.45
C TRP A 227 0.09 -16.63 -6.44
N THR A 228 0.24 -17.88 -5.99
CA THR A 228 -0.13 -19.07 -6.78
C THR A 228 -1.10 -19.91 -5.96
N SER A 229 -2.24 -20.24 -6.55
CA SER A 229 -3.23 -21.13 -5.96
C SER A 229 -3.13 -22.51 -6.58
N ILE A 230 -3.25 -23.55 -5.74
CA ILE A 230 -3.19 -24.95 -6.15
C ILE A 230 -4.43 -25.65 -5.56
N THR A 231 -5.37 -26.07 -6.41
CA THR A 231 -6.70 -26.52 -5.97
C THR A 231 -7.20 -27.83 -6.61
N GLY A 232 -6.39 -28.47 -7.47
CA GLY A 232 -6.73 -29.76 -8.08
C GLY A 232 -5.76 -30.89 -7.71
N GLY A 233 -6.14 -32.14 -7.96
CA GLY A 233 -5.28 -33.31 -7.74
C GLY A 233 -5.36 -33.92 -6.33
N ARG A 234 -4.44 -34.84 -6.03
CA ARG A 234 -4.31 -35.56 -4.76
C ARG A 234 -2.87 -35.99 -4.54
N ASN A 235 -2.45 -36.17 -3.28
CA ASN A 235 -1.06 -36.55 -2.93
C ASN A 235 -0.04 -35.62 -3.60
N LEU A 236 -0.08 -34.34 -3.20
CA LEU A 236 0.65 -33.26 -3.83
C LEU A 236 2.16 -33.43 -3.60
N TYR A 237 2.94 -33.24 -4.66
CA TYR A 237 4.37 -33.03 -4.59
C TYR A 237 4.70 -31.69 -5.24
N LEU A 238 5.46 -30.85 -4.53
CA LEU A 238 5.94 -29.56 -5.00
C LEU A 238 7.46 -29.53 -4.93
N SER A 239 8.11 -28.97 -5.93
CA SER A 239 9.51 -28.60 -5.89
C SER A 239 9.67 -27.19 -6.44
N ALA A 240 10.56 -26.40 -5.87
CA ALA A 240 10.86 -25.06 -6.35
C ALA A 240 12.32 -24.95 -6.74
N SER A 241 12.60 -24.14 -7.76
CA SER A 241 13.93 -23.66 -8.08
C SER A 241 13.94 -22.13 -8.04
N ARG A 242 15.10 -21.53 -7.82
CA ARG A 242 15.25 -20.07 -7.73
C ARG A 242 16.57 -19.62 -8.35
N SER A 243 16.59 -18.39 -8.84
CA SER A 243 17.78 -17.71 -9.34
C SER A 243 17.74 -16.24 -8.91
N GLY A 244 18.91 -15.62 -8.71
CA GLY A 244 19.00 -14.24 -8.21
C GLY A 244 18.95 -14.13 -6.67
N SER A 245 18.57 -12.96 -6.16
CA SER A 245 18.36 -12.72 -4.73
C SER A 245 17.27 -13.64 -4.18
N GLU A 246 17.45 -14.19 -2.98
CA GLU A 246 16.59 -15.23 -2.43
C GLU A 246 15.15 -14.73 -2.16
N PRO A 247 14.13 -15.19 -2.91
CA PRO A 247 12.75 -14.84 -2.58
C PRO A 247 12.32 -15.56 -1.31
N HIS A 248 11.48 -14.90 -0.51
CA HIS A 248 10.74 -15.55 0.55
C HIS A 248 9.59 -16.36 -0.06
N LEU A 249 9.55 -17.66 0.21
CA LEU A 249 8.49 -18.56 -0.25
C LEU A 249 7.72 -19.09 0.95
N THR A 250 6.43 -18.80 1.01
CA THR A 250 5.53 -19.26 2.07
C THR A 250 4.48 -20.17 1.46
N LEU A 251 4.38 -21.40 1.97
CA LEU A 251 3.26 -22.28 1.66
C LEU A 251 2.17 -22.10 2.70
N LEU A 252 0.93 -21.99 2.24
CA LEU A 252 -0.26 -21.82 3.06
C LEU A 252 -1.26 -22.92 2.72
N ASN A 253 -1.94 -23.44 3.72
CA ASN A 253 -3.13 -24.26 3.50
C ASN A 253 -4.24 -23.34 2.97
N GLY A 254 -4.80 -23.66 1.80
CA GLY A 254 -5.82 -22.81 1.17
C GLY A 254 -7.13 -22.69 1.96
N ASN A 255 -7.46 -23.67 2.82
CA ASN A 255 -8.71 -23.71 3.55
C ASN A 255 -8.69 -22.86 4.83
N ASP A 256 -7.64 -22.99 5.63
CA ASP A 256 -7.52 -22.32 6.93
C ASP A 256 -6.42 -21.25 6.98
N ARG A 257 -5.70 -21.06 5.86
CA ARG A 257 -4.64 -20.07 5.68
C ARG A 257 -3.46 -20.24 6.64
N THR A 258 -3.33 -21.41 7.27
CA THR A 258 -2.21 -21.71 8.16
C THR A 258 -0.93 -21.92 7.35
N ARG A 259 0.21 -21.46 7.89
CA ARG A 259 1.52 -21.68 7.28
C ARG A 259 1.88 -23.16 7.34
N ILE A 260 2.29 -23.72 6.20
CA ILE A 260 2.80 -25.09 6.07
C ILE A 260 4.33 -25.03 6.07
N PRO A 261 5.02 -25.62 7.05
CA PRO A 261 6.47 -25.70 7.05
C PRO A 261 7.00 -26.56 5.89
N ALA A 262 7.80 -25.97 5.00
CA ALA A 262 8.39 -26.68 3.86
C ALA A 262 9.89 -26.34 3.68
N PRO A 263 10.73 -26.64 4.68
CA PRO A 263 12.14 -26.24 4.67
C PRO A 263 12.97 -26.90 3.56
N GLN A 264 12.47 -27.98 2.94
CA GLN A 264 13.15 -28.72 1.88
C GLN A 264 12.63 -28.40 0.48
N LEU A 265 11.74 -27.42 0.33
CA LEU A 265 11.06 -27.13 -0.94
C LEU A 265 12.03 -26.84 -2.11
N PHE A 266 13.17 -26.22 -1.82
CA PHE A 266 14.23 -25.91 -2.80
C PHE A 266 15.29 -27.01 -2.97
N THR A 267 15.28 -28.06 -2.15
CA THR A 267 16.33 -29.09 -2.12
C THR A 267 15.79 -30.48 -2.47
N ALA A 268 14.75 -30.94 -1.77
CA ALA A 268 14.16 -32.27 -1.95
C ALA A 268 12.66 -32.22 -2.33
N GLY A 269 12.09 -31.01 -2.40
CA GLY A 269 10.66 -30.78 -2.57
C GLY A 269 9.87 -30.93 -1.27
N PHE A 270 8.57 -30.77 -1.39
CA PHE A 270 7.56 -30.85 -0.35
C PHE A 270 6.50 -31.85 -0.79
N GLN A 271 6.09 -32.75 0.11
CA GLN A 271 5.04 -33.72 -0.16
C GLN A 271 3.90 -33.56 0.85
N ASP A 272 2.68 -33.50 0.34
CA ASP A 272 1.45 -33.54 1.12
C ASP A 272 0.55 -34.69 0.64
N PRO A 273 0.59 -35.87 1.29
CA PRO A 273 -0.24 -37.01 0.93
C PRO A 273 -1.72 -36.80 1.26
N THR A 274 -2.05 -35.81 2.10
CA THR A 274 -3.43 -35.47 2.51
C THR A 274 -4.05 -34.43 1.60
N PHE A 275 -3.27 -33.78 0.74
CA PHE A 275 -3.79 -32.87 -0.26
C PHE A 275 -4.82 -33.57 -1.16
N GLY A 276 -5.98 -32.94 -1.36
CA GLY A 276 -7.07 -33.45 -2.20
C GLY A 276 -7.83 -34.63 -1.61
N THR A 277 -7.62 -35.00 -0.34
CA THR A 277 -8.48 -35.96 0.37
C THR A 277 -9.60 -35.21 1.05
N ALA A 278 -10.85 -35.47 0.63
CA ALA A 278 -12.07 -34.99 1.28
C ALA A 278 -12.38 -35.78 2.55
#